data_AF-A0A2U1YRT1-F1
#
_entry.id   AF-A0A2U1YRT1-F1
#
_cell.length_a   1.000
_cell.length_b   1.000
_cell.length_c   1.000
_cell.angle_alpha   90.00
_cell.angle_beta   90.00
_cell.angle_gamma   90.00
#
_symmetry.space_group_name_H-M   'P 1'
#
loop_
_entity.id
_entity.type
_entity.pdbx_description
1 polymer ?
#
loop_
_entity_poly.entity_id
_entity_poly.type
_entity_poly.pdbx_seq_one_letter_code
_entity_poly.pdbx_strand_id
1 'polypeptide(L)' 'MTETVIHLGFWELLIGSIVTMYMLIAGGWVLAKAGRSPLWILLLLFPYINVLAVWVFAFMRWPFVDRAPNATEPAPADRN' A
#
# COMPACT_ATOMS: atom_id res chain seq x y z
N MET A 1 20.35 -1.26 36.34
CA MET A 1 18.97 -0.78 36.13
C MET A 1 19.08 0.53 35.36
N THR A 2 19.20 0.43 34.04
CA THR A 2 18.14 0.71 33.04
C THR A 2 18.06 2.20 32.70
N GLU A 3 18.97 2.67 31.86
CA GLU A 3 18.88 3.98 31.20
C GLU A 3 19.29 3.84 29.73
N THR A 4 18.63 2.95 28.98
CA THR A 4 18.62 3.05 27.51
C THR A 4 17.61 4.13 27.13
N VAL A 5 17.90 5.37 27.49
CA VAL A 5 17.15 6.53 27.02
C VAL A 5 17.49 6.64 25.53
N ILE A 6 16.50 6.42 24.66
CA ILE A 6 16.69 6.58 23.22
C ILE A 6 16.88 8.08 22.96
N HIS A 7 18.12 8.55 23.01
CA HIS A 7 18.50 9.88 22.54
C HIS A 7 18.45 9.87 21.01
N LEU A 8 17.25 10.01 20.45
CA LEU A 8 17.10 10.31 19.04
C LEU A 8 17.52 11.77 18.86
N GLY A 9 18.67 11.99 18.21
CA GLY A 9 19.05 13.33 17.81
C GLY A 9 18.03 13.94 16.85
N PHE A 10 18.07 15.26 16.71
CA PHE A 10 17.20 16.01 15.80
C PHE A 10 17.26 15.45 14.37
N TRP A 11 18.45 15.04 13.92
CA TRP A 11 18.67 14.47 12.59
C TRP A 11 17.99 13.12 12.42
N GLU A 12 18.03 12.25 13.42
CA GLU A 12 17.37 10.95 13.39
C GLU A 12 15.85 11.09 13.35
N LEU A 13 15.28 12.04 14.10
CA LEU A 13 13.86 12.36 14.03
C LEU A 13 13.48 12.92 12.66
N LEU A 14 14.30 13.81 12.09
CA LEU A 14 14.07 14.37 10.77
C LEU A 14 14.09 13.28 9.70
N ILE A 15 15.14 12.46 9.67
CA ILE A 15 15.29 11.36 8.70
C ILE A 15 14.15 10.34 8.88
N GLY A 16 13.86 9.92 10.12
CA GLY A 16 12.78 9.00 10.43
C GLY A 16 11.42 9.52 9.96
N SER A 17 11.15 10.83 10.13
CA SER A 17 9.91 11.46 9.66
C SER A 17 9.82 11.47 8.13
N ILE A 18 10.92 11.80 7.43
CA ILE A 18 10.97 11.83 5.96
C ILE A 18 10.77 10.43 5.39
N VAL A 19 11.45 9.42 5.94
CA VAL A 19 11.32 8.02 5.51
C VAL A 19 9.90 7.51 5.74
N THR A 20 9.31 7.82 6.90
CA THR A 20 7.93 7.44 7.23
C THR A 20 6.94 8.10 6.26
N MET A 21 7.10 9.39 6.00
CA MET A 21 6.29 10.15 5.04
C MET A 21 6.41 9.55 3.63
N TYR A 22 7.63 9.25 3.18
CA TYR A 22 7.87 8.62 1.90
C TYR A 22 7.20 7.25 1.79
N MET A 23 7.32 6.39 2.82
CA MET A 23 6.64 5.09 2.87
C MET A 23 5.11 5.22 2.79
N LEU A 24 4.53 6.19 3.51
CA LEU A 24 3.09 6.46 3.48
C LEU A 24 2.61 6.85 2.08
N ILE A 25 3.35 7.75 1.41
CA ILE A 25 3.03 8.20 0.06
C ILE A 25 3.19 7.05 -0.95
N ALA A 26 4.33 6.36 -0.93
CA ALA A 26 4.64 5.28 -1.86
C ALA A 26 3.66 4.10 -1.70
N GLY A 27 3.40 3.67 -0.46
CA GLY A 27 2.45 2.61 -0.17
C GLY A 27 1.00 3.00 -0.48
N GLY A 28 0.60 4.23 -0.13
CA GLY A 28 -0.72 4.77 -0.51
C GLY A 28 -0.93 4.79 -2.02
N TRP A 29 0.11 5.13 -2.79
CA TRP A 29 0.08 5.12 -4.25
C TRP A 29 -0.03 3.71 -4.83
N VAL A 30 0.71 2.74 -4.28
CA VAL A 30 0.58 1.31 -4.65
C VAL A 30 -0.84 0.81 -4.41
N LEU A 31 -1.44 1.16 -3.27
CA LEU A 31 -2.81 0.76 -2.95
C LEU A 31 -3.85 1.45 -3.84
N ALA A 32 -3.64 2.72 -4.17
CA ALA A 32 -4.46 3.44 -5.14
C ALA A 32 -4.45 2.73 -6.51
N LYS A 33 -3.27 2.29 -6.96
CA LYS A 33 -3.09 1.52 -8.20
C LYS A 33 -3.69 0.12 -8.14
N ALA A 34 -3.68 -0.53 -6.98
CA ALA A 34 -4.40 -1.78 -6.78
C ALA A 34 -5.93 -1.58 -6.81
N GLY A 35 -6.40 -0.34 -6.61
CA GLY A 35 -7.80 0.06 -6.64
C GLY A 35 -8.48 0.00 -5.29
N ARG A 36 -7.68 0.18 -4.24
CA ARG A 36 -8.13 0.30 -2.86
C ARG A 36 -7.89 1.71 -2.34
N SER A 37 -8.58 2.06 -1.25
CA SER A 37 -8.40 3.34 -0.58
C SER A 37 -6.95 3.47 -0.08
N PRO A 38 -6.22 4.56 -0.43
CA PRO A 38 -4.85 4.78 0.01
C PRO A 38 -4.68 4.78 1.53
N LEU A 39 -5.75 5.07 2.27
CA LEU A 39 -5.77 5.14 3.75
C LEU A 39 -5.38 3.82 4.43
N TRP A 40 -5.47 2.69 3.72
CA TRP A 40 -5.02 1.39 4.22
C TRP A 40 -3.52 1.37 4.58
N ILE A 41 -2.70 2.25 3.99
CA ILE A 41 -1.28 2.37 4.36
C ILE A 41 -1.08 2.78 5.83
N LEU A 42 -2.06 3.44 6.45
CA LEU A 42 -2.01 3.81 7.86
C LEU A 42 -2.05 2.58 8.78
N LEU A 43 -2.65 1.48 8.34
CA LEU A 43 -2.66 0.22 9.09
C LEU A 43 -1.26 -0.38 9.21
N LEU A 44 -0.36 -0.06 8.26
CA LEU A 44 1.02 -0.53 8.28
C LEU A 44 1.87 0.16 9.35
N LEU A 45 1.43 1.27 9.95
CA LEU A 45 2.15 1.92 11.06
C LEU A 45 2.08 1.10 12.36
N PHE A 46 1.11 0.20 12.48
CA PHE A 46 0.89 -0.59 13.68
C PHE A 46 1.49 -1.99 13.49
N PRO A 47 2.53 -2.41 14.23
CA PRO A 47 3.32 -3.60 13.92
C PRO A 47 2.51 -4.90 13.88
N TYR A 48 1.51 -5.06 14.74
CA TYR A 48 0.66 -6.25 14.75
C TYR A 48 -0.40 -6.24 13.65
N ILE A 49 -0.97 -5.07 13.36
CA ILE A 49 -2.01 -4.90 12.33
C ILE A 49 -1.36 -4.93 10.94
N ASN A 50 -0.11 -4.47 10.82
CA ASN A 50 0.68 -4.47 9.59
C ASN A 50 0.69 -5.86 8.94
N VAL A 51 1.00 -6.90 9.71
CA VAL A 51 1.04 -8.28 9.20
C VAL A 51 -0.32 -8.70 8.67
N LEU A 52 -1.40 -8.43 9.41
CA LEU A 52 -2.76 -8.76 8.99
C LEU A 52 -3.20 -7.94 7.76
N ALA A 53 -2.84 -6.66 7.70
CA ALA A 53 -3.16 -5.77 6.59
C ALA A 53 -2.46 -6.22 5.31
N VAL A 54 -1.17 -6.60 5.39
CA VAL A 54 -0.41 -7.15 4.26
C VAL A 54 -0.99 -8.51 3.85
N TRP A 55 -1.33 -9.37 4.81
CA TRP A 55 -1.96 -10.67 4.54
C TRP A 55 -3.29 -10.50 3.80
N VAL A 56 -4.20 -9.69 4.33
CA VAL A 56 -5.48 -9.37 3.68
C VAL A 56 -5.28 -8.75 2.29
N PHE A 57 -4.33 -7.82 2.14
CA PHE A 57 -4.03 -7.21 0.84
C PHE A 57 -3.53 -8.22 -0.20
N ALA A 58 -2.75 -9.22 0.22
CA ALA A 58 -2.22 -10.25 -0.66
C ALA A 58 -3.30 -11.23 -1.15
N PHE A 59 -4.31 -11.54 -0.32
CA PHE A 59 -5.40 -12.46 -0.69
C PHE A 59 -6.63 -11.77 -1.27
N MET A 60 -6.72 -10.44 -1.21
CA MET A 60 -7.82 -9.68 -1.80
C MET A 60 -7.64 -9.55 -3.31
N ARG A 61 -8.75 -9.59 -4.06
CA ARG A 61 -8.75 -9.33 -5.50
C ARG A 61 -8.31 -7.89 -5.80
N TRP A 62 -7.56 -7.70 -6.88
CA TRP A 62 -7.00 -6.40 -7.27
C TRP A 62 -7.84 -5.79 -8.40
N PRO A 63 -8.83 -4.94 -8.09
CA PRO A 63 -9.85 -4.52 -9.05
C PRO A 63 -9.32 -3.83 -10.31
N PHE A 64 -8.19 -3.12 -10.26
CA PHE A 64 -7.60 -2.50 -11.45
C PHE A 64 -6.73 -3.45 -12.29
N VAL A 65 -6.21 -4.52 -11.69
CA VAL A 65 -5.41 -5.54 -12.40
C VAL A 65 -6.33 -6.62 -12.99
N ASP A 66 -7.36 -7.01 -12.25
CA ASP A 66 -8.35 -8.03 -12.66
C ASP A 66 -9.40 -7.49 -13.64
N ARG A 67 -9.44 -6.17 -13.90
CA ARG A 67 -10.31 -5.59 -14.93
C ARG A 67 -9.75 -5.98 -16.30
N ALA A 68 -10.08 -7.18 -16.75
CA ALA A 68 -9.77 -7.66 -18.09
C ALA A 68 -10.31 -6.69 -19.17
N PRO A 69 -9.67 -6.59 -20.36
CA PRO A 69 -10.04 -5.68 -21.45
C PRO A 69 -11.44 -5.88 -22.08
N ASN A 70 -12.29 -6.75 -21.53
CA ASN A 70 -13.35 -7.42 -22.27
C ASN A 70 -14.72 -6.72 -22.18
N ALA A 71 -14.79 -5.41 -22.45
CA ALA A 71 -16.10 -4.73 -22.52
C ALA A 71 -16.35 -3.99 -23.84
N THR A 72 -15.34 -3.79 -24.69
CA THR A 72 -15.49 -2.97 -25.89
C THR A 72 -15.03 -3.64 -27.18
N GLU A 73 -14.52 -4.87 -27.15
CA GLU A 73 -14.22 -5.57 -28.40
C GLU A 73 -15.55 -6.01 -29.03
N PRO A 74 -16.00 -5.38 -30.14
CA PRO A 74 -17.19 -5.84 -30.84
C PRO A 74 -16.90 -7.26 -31.29
N ALA A 75 -17.81 -8.19 -31.01
CA ALA A 75 -17.70 -9.57 -31.48
C ALA A 75 -17.31 -9.54 -32.98
N PRO A 76 -16.26 -10.27 -33.40
CA PRO A 76 -15.79 -10.24 -34.78
C PRO A 76 -16.96 -10.56 -35.70
N ALA A 77 -17.43 -9.53 -36.41
CA ALA A 77 -18.54 -9.58 -37.35
C ALA A 77 -18.06 -10.18 -38.67
N ASP A 78 -17.42 -11.34 -38.61
CA ASP A 78 -16.90 -12.05 -39.77
C ASP A 78 -16.77 -13.55 -39.48
N ARG A 79 -17.91 -14.23 -39.34
CA ARG A 79 -17.95 -15.68 -39.55
C ARG A 79 -19.26 -16.13 -40.21
N ASN A 80 -19.18 -16.13 -41.54
CA ASN A 80 -19.94 -16.90 -42.54
C ASN A 80 -21.47 -16.78 -42.56
#